data_AF-A0A0A0D0T7-F1
#
_entry.id   AF-A0A0A0D0T7-F1
#
_cell.length_a   1.000
_cell.length_b   1.000
_cell.length_c   1.000
_cell.angle_alpha   90.00
_cell.angle_beta   90.00
_cell.angle_gamma   90.00
#
_symmetry.space_group_name_H-M   'P 1'
#
loop_
_entity.id
_entity.type
_entity.pdbx_description
1 polymer ?
#
loop_
_entity_poly.entity_id
_entity_poly.type
_entity_poly.pdbx_seq_one_letter_code
_entity_poly.pdbx_strand_id
1 'polypeptide(L)'
;MTRLHSIDTVPYLVHTGYELPLLLDGRKKLARMTLEYPPMTFEGEHRFDHWVAQGVLHREEVIEPFPRPVGEFLGIRTVYYTAKGEEWRIPAMKLIMTASASSGGWNEVFERLEGMIFGYEDWQNDWWIDVRFRRSGSS
;
A
#
# COMPACT_ATOMS: atom_id res chain seq x y z
N MET A 1 0.96 -20.68 -9.59
CA MET A 1 0.93 -19.45 -8.77
C MET A 1 1.97 -19.63 -7.66
N THR A 2 3.19 -19.15 -7.88
CA THR A 2 4.24 -19.22 -6.87
C THR A 2 3.86 -18.26 -5.75
N ARG A 3 3.63 -18.78 -4.55
CA ARG A 3 3.45 -17.96 -3.35
C ARG A 3 4.69 -17.06 -3.25
N LEU A 4 4.53 -15.75 -3.41
CA LEU A 4 5.59 -14.81 -3.05
C LEU A 4 6.01 -15.17 -1.61
N HIS A 5 7.29 -15.45 -1.45
CA HIS A 5 7.87 -15.96 -0.21
C HIS A 5 7.39 -15.10 0.96
N SER A 6 6.98 -15.78 2.03
CA SER A 6 6.05 -15.26 3.02
C SER A 6 6.52 -13.97 3.68
N ILE A 7 5.57 -13.03 3.83
CA ILE A 7 5.65 -11.87 4.73
C ILE A 7 6.21 -12.26 6.10
N ASP A 8 6.06 -13.53 6.51
CA ASP A 8 6.57 -14.11 7.76
C ASP A 8 8.11 -14.01 7.95
N THR A 9 8.89 -13.81 6.87
CA THR A 9 10.36 -13.72 6.97
C THR A 9 10.88 -12.28 7.05
N VAL A 10 9.97 -11.30 6.98
CA VAL A 10 10.32 -9.88 6.92
C VAL A 10 10.71 -9.43 8.33
N PRO A 11 11.92 -8.86 8.53
CA PRO A 11 12.42 -8.49 9.86
C PRO A 11 11.78 -7.21 10.41
N TYR A 12 10.70 -6.73 9.79
CA TYR A 12 9.95 -5.54 10.17
C TYR A 12 8.47 -5.68 9.79
N LEU A 13 7.63 -4.81 10.34
CA LEU A 13 6.19 -4.84 10.10
C LEU A 13 5.87 -4.32 8.69
N VAL A 14 5.56 -5.24 7.77
CA VAL A 14 5.06 -4.95 6.42
C VAL A 14 3.62 -5.46 6.29
N HIS A 15 2.67 -4.56 5.98
CA HIS A 15 1.27 -4.92 5.67
C HIS A 15 0.66 -5.96 6.63
N THR A 16 0.81 -5.72 7.93
CA THR A 16 0.58 -6.70 9.01
C THR A 16 -0.78 -6.55 9.71
N GLY A 17 -1.65 -5.64 9.26
CA GLY A 17 -2.88 -5.29 10.01
C GLY A 17 -2.64 -4.28 11.13
N TYR A 18 -1.39 -3.84 11.33
CA TYR A 18 -1.00 -2.82 12.31
C TYR A 18 -0.93 -1.41 11.68
N GLU A 19 -1.56 -1.17 10.53
CA GLU A 19 -1.49 0.10 9.81
C GLU A 19 -1.97 1.27 10.65
N LEU A 20 -3.07 1.13 11.38
CA LEU A 20 -3.59 2.19 12.24
C LEU A 20 -2.60 2.58 13.35
N PRO A 21 -2.16 1.69 14.25
CA PRO A 21 -1.21 2.07 15.29
C PRO A 21 0.11 2.58 14.70
N LEU A 22 0.59 2.05 13.57
CA LEU A 22 1.82 2.52 12.94
C LEU A 22 1.68 3.93 12.32
N LEU A 23 0.50 4.28 11.79
CA LEU A 23 0.21 5.65 11.33
C LEU A 23 0.18 6.62 12.50
N LEU A 24 -0.46 6.24 13.61
CA LEU A 24 -0.56 7.09 14.81
C LEU A 24 0.81 7.28 15.50
N ASP A 25 1.66 6.25 15.49
CA ASP A 25 3.05 6.33 15.96
C ASP A 25 3.98 7.04 14.96
N GLY A 26 3.48 7.33 13.75
CA GLY A 26 4.24 8.00 12.69
C GLY A 26 5.33 7.13 12.07
N ARG A 27 5.41 5.83 12.37
CA ARG A 27 6.36 4.89 11.73
C ARG A 27 5.92 4.48 10.34
N LYS A 28 4.61 4.42 10.11
CA LYS A 28 4.03 4.31 8.76
C LYS A 28 3.51 5.69 8.38
N LYS A 29 3.76 6.09 7.14
CA LYS A 29 3.40 7.44 6.65
C LYS A 29 2.24 7.44 5.65
N LEU A 30 2.04 6.29 5.00
CA LEU A 30 0.89 6.01 4.15
C LEU A 30 0.41 4.58 4.43
N ALA A 31 -0.89 4.39 4.60
CA ALA A 31 -1.54 3.09 4.48
C ALA A 31 -2.39 3.06 3.21
N ARG A 32 -2.32 1.93 2.51
CA ARG A 32 -3.07 1.65 1.28
C ARG A 32 -3.75 0.30 1.48
N MET A 33 -5.07 0.31 1.59
CA MET A 33 -5.90 -0.89 1.71
C MET A 33 -6.62 -1.10 0.39
N THR A 34 -6.32 -2.19 -0.31
CA THR A 34 -6.91 -2.53 -1.60
C THR A 34 -7.71 -3.82 -1.46
N LEU A 35 -8.98 -3.79 -1.86
CA LEU A 35 -9.91 -4.91 -1.77
C LEU A 35 -10.79 -4.98 -3.01
N GLU A 36 -11.29 -6.18 -3.35
CA GLU A 36 -12.36 -6.28 -4.34
C GLU A 36 -13.62 -5.56 -3.87
N TYR A 37 -14.31 -4.92 -4.81
CA TYR A 37 -15.53 -4.16 -4.58
C TYR A 37 -16.69 -4.81 -5.32
N PRO A 38 -17.87 -4.98 -4.69
CA PRO A 38 -18.15 -4.88 -3.24
C PRO A 38 -17.42 -5.96 -2.41
N PRO A 39 -17.22 -5.79 -1.08
CA PRO A 39 -17.89 -4.88 -0.15
C PRO A 39 -17.33 -3.44 -0.10
N MET A 40 -18.11 -2.52 0.48
CA MET A 40 -17.75 -1.09 0.59
C MET A 40 -16.86 -0.78 1.81
N THR A 41 -16.56 -1.77 2.66
CA THR A 41 -15.72 -1.59 3.84
C THR A 41 -14.84 -2.80 4.08
N PHE A 42 -13.66 -2.59 4.66
CA PHE A 42 -12.84 -3.69 5.19
C PHE A 42 -13.00 -3.84 6.71
N GLU A 43 -12.58 -4.99 7.23
CA GLU A 43 -12.64 -5.27 8.67
C GLU A 43 -11.79 -4.26 9.48
N GLY A 44 -12.43 -3.58 10.44
CA GLY A 44 -11.75 -2.60 11.27
C GLY A 44 -11.61 -1.20 10.66
N GLU A 45 -12.18 -0.93 9.47
CA GLU A 45 -12.14 0.39 8.82
C GLU A 45 -12.69 1.51 9.74
N HIS A 46 -13.77 1.23 10.48
CA HIS A 46 -14.36 2.16 11.46
C HIS A 46 -13.38 2.68 12.53
N ARG A 47 -12.30 1.95 12.82
CA ARG A 47 -11.28 2.39 13.78
C ARG A 47 -10.47 3.57 13.25
N PHE A 48 -10.31 3.67 11.93
CA PHE A 48 -9.67 4.81 11.28
C PHE A 48 -10.60 6.02 11.26
N ASP A 49 -11.90 5.83 11.04
CA ASP A 49 -12.90 6.91 10.97
C ASP A 49 -12.88 7.81 12.20
N HIS A 50 -12.65 7.23 13.39
CA HIS A 50 -12.47 7.99 14.62
C HIS A 50 -11.35 9.04 14.50
N TRP A 51 -10.17 8.63 14.03
CA TRP A 51 -9.00 9.50 13.92
C TRP A 51 -9.07 10.48 12.74
N VAL A 52 -9.82 10.11 11.69
CA VAL A 52 -10.15 11.02 10.58
C VAL A 52 -11.08 12.13 11.08
N ALA A 53 -12.12 11.80 11.84
CA ALA A 53 -13.06 12.77 12.42
C ALA A 53 -12.38 13.73 13.41
N GLN A 54 -11.34 13.27 14.11
CA GLN A 54 -10.50 14.11 14.98
C GLN A 54 -9.49 14.98 14.21
N GLY A 55 -9.38 14.83 12.88
CA GLY A 55 -8.41 15.56 12.07
C GLY A 55 -6.96 15.12 12.28
N VAL A 56 -6.73 13.92 12.85
CA VAL A 56 -5.39 13.35 13.02
C VAL A 56 -4.94 12.66 11.74
N LEU A 57 -5.86 11.94 11.10
CA LEU A 57 -5.62 11.26 9.82
C LEU A 57 -6.40 11.93 8.69
N HIS A 58 -5.85 11.84 7.48
CA HIS A 58 -6.57 12.09 6.25
C HIS A 58 -6.91 10.77 5.56
N ARG A 59 -8.10 10.73 4.93
CA ARG A 59 -8.63 9.58 4.20
C ARG A 59 -8.95 9.99 2.77
N GLU A 60 -8.55 9.15 1.82
CA GLU A 60 -8.98 9.24 0.43
C GLU A 60 -9.43 7.86 -0.07
N GLU A 61 -10.50 7.81 -0.84
CA GLU A 61 -11.05 6.57 -1.40
C GLU A 61 -11.14 6.66 -2.91
N VAL A 62 -10.77 5.58 -3.58
CA VAL A 62 -10.85 5.43 -5.03
C VAL A 62 -11.51 4.09 -5.33
N ILE A 63 -12.50 4.10 -6.23
CA ILE A 63 -13.10 2.89 -6.79
C ILE A 63 -12.75 2.84 -8.28
N GLU A 64 -12.09 1.76 -8.67
CA GLU A 64 -11.66 1.47 -10.03
C GLU A 64 -12.53 0.33 -10.57
N PRO A 65 -13.55 0.61 -11.39
CA PRO A 65 -14.43 -0.41 -11.92
C PRO A 65 -13.68 -1.31 -12.91
N PHE A 66 -14.01 -2.60 -12.88
CA PHE A 66 -13.59 -3.50 -13.95
C PHE A 66 -14.37 -3.20 -15.24
N PRO A 67 -13.78 -3.43 -16.43
CA PRO A 67 -14.51 -3.32 -17.69
C PRO A 67 -15.74 -4.26 -17.76
N ARG A 68 -15.68 -5.39 -17.05
CA ARG A 68 -16.79 -6.33 -16.81
C ARG A 68 -16.65 -6.93 -15.41
N PRO A 69 -17.75 -7.28 -14.73
CA PRO A 69 -17.70 -7.94 -13.43
C PRO A 69 -16.87 -9.23 -13.45
N VAL A 70 -16.16 -9.50 -12.35
CA VAL A 70 -15.40 -10.73 -12.12
C VAL A 70 -16.05 -11.44 -10.92
N GLY A 71 -16.87 -12.46 -11.21
CA GLY A 71 -17.73 -13.05 -10.19
C GLY A 71 -18.75 -12.03 -9.69
N GLU A 72 -18.80 -11.83 -8.37
CA GLU A 72 -19.67 -10.83 -7.73
C GLU A 72 -19.01 -9.44 -7.64
N PHE A 73 -17.73 -9.34 -8.02
CA PHE A 73 -16.95 -8.12 -7.90
C PHE A 73 -17.08 -7.24 -9.14
N LEU A 74 -17.35 -5.96 -8.92
CA LEU A 74 -17.52 -4.91 -9.91
C LEU A 74 -16.24 -4.09 -10.15
N GLY A 75 -15.26 -4.16 -9.25
CA GLY A 75 -14.02 -3.41 -9.37
C GLY A 75 -13.08 -3.62 -8.19
N ILE A 76 -12.13 -2.70 -8.08
CA ILE A 76 -11.21 -2.60 -6.94
C ILE A 76 -11.51 -1.32 -6.19
N ARG A 77 -11.61 -1.43 -4.86
CA ARG A 77 -11.67 -0.29 -3.96
C ARG A 77 -10.33 -0.14 -3.26
N THR A 78 -9.77 1.05 -3.33
CA THR A 78 -8.56 1.40 -2.59
C THR A 78 -8.84 2.56 -1.64
N VAL A 79 -8.50 2.37 -0.37
CA VAL A 79 -8.57 3.41 0.66
C VAL A 79 -7.17 3.75 1.12
N TYR A 80 -6.87 5.04 1.10
CA TYR A 80 -5.62 5.61 1.55
C TYR A 80 -5.80 6.33 2.88
N TYR A 81 -4.84 6.15 3.78
CA TYR A 81 -4.75 6.92 5.02
C TYR A 81 -3.34 7.51 5.18
N THR A 82 -3.27 8.76 5.59
CA THR A 82 -2.03 9.47 5.92
C THR A 82 -2.21 10.27 7.21
N ALA A 83 -1.12 10.66 7.87
CA ALA A 83 -1.20 11.71 8.88
C ALA A 83 -1.69 13.02 8.23
N LYS A 84 -2.45 13.84 8.96
CA LYS A 84 -2.84 15.16 8.44
C LYS A 84 -1.59 16.01 8.14
N GLY A 85 -1.54 16.62 6.96
CA GLY A 85 -0.36 17.34 6.46
C GLY A 85 0.58 16.50 5.59
N GLU A 86 0.41 15.17 5.54
CA GLU A 86 1.18 14.27 4.68
C GLU A 86 0.37 13.73 3.48
N GLU A 87 -0.72 14.40 3.11
CA GLU A 87 -1.62 13.97 2.04
C GLU A 87 -0.92 13.87 0.69
N TRP A 88 0.17 14.61 0.48
CA TRP A 88 1.00 14.59 -0.72
C TRP A 88 1.51 13.18 -1.08
N ARG A 89 1.57 12.26 -0.11
CA ARG A 89 1.96 10.86 -0.33
C ARG A 89 0.98 10.11 -1.23
N ILE A 90 -0.30 10.48 -1.20
CA ILE A 90 -1.34 9.84 -2.02
C ILE A 90 -1.17 10.15 -3.52
N PRO A 91 -1.11 11.43 -3.97
CA PRO A 91 -0.82 11.71 -5.38
C PRO A 91 0.58 11.23 -5.80
N ALA A 92 1.58 11.22 -4.90
CA ALA A 92 2.88 10.62 -5.19
C ALA A 92 2.77 9.11 -5.47
N MET A 93 2.01 8.36 -4.67
CA MET A 93 1.75 6.93 -4.90
C MET A 93 1.09 6.70 -6.26
N LYS A 94 0.03 7.44 -6.57
CA LYS A 94 -0.67 7.34 -7.86
C LYS A 94 0.24 7.68 -9.05
N LEU A 95 1.12 8.67 -8.87
CA LEU A 95 2.09 9.07 -9.88
C LEU A 95 3.06 7.93 -10.18
N ILE A 96 3.66 7.28 -9.17
CA ILE A 96 4.61 6.19 -9.41
C ILE A 96 3.93 4.96 -10.01
N MET A 97 2.68 4.67 -9.62
CA MET A 97 1.90 3.58 -10.22
C MET A 97 1.66 3.85 -11.71
N THR A 98 1.26 5.06 -12.06
CA THR A 98 1.03 5.47 -13.46
C THR A 98 2.34 5.46 -14.27
N ALA A 99 3.41 6.03 -13.71
CA ALA A 99 4.72 6.08 -14.36
C ALA A 99 5.27 4.68 -14.64
N SER A 100 5.09 3.73 -13.72
CA SER A 100 5.52 2.34 -13.92
C SER A 100 4.87 1.71 -15.15
N ALA A 101 3.57 1.96 -15.38
CA ALA A 101 2.85 1.45 -16.54
C ALA A 101 3.41 2.01 -17.86
N SER A 102 3.91 3.25 -17.86
CA SER A 102 4.53 3.87 -19.04
C SER A 102 6.03 3.58 -19.19
N SER A 103 6.69 2.99 -18.19
CA SER A 103 8.16 2.86 -18.14
C SER A 103 8.65 1.41 -18.19
N GLY A 104 7.88 0.52 -18.84
CA GLY A 104 8.24 -0.90 -18.95
C GLY A 104 7.85 -1.76 -17.74
N GLY A 105 7.02 -1.23 -16.84
CA GLY A 105 6.48 -1.93 -15.69
C GLY A 105 7.18 -1.62 -14.38
N TRP A 106 6.78 -2.34 -13.34
CA TRP A 106 7.29 -2.19 -11.98
C TRP A 106 8.69 -2.82 -11.84
N ASN A 107 9.62 -2.10 -11.20
CA ASN A 107 11.02 -2.48 -11.06
C ASN A 107 11.59 -2.01 -9.70
N GLU A 108 12.87 -2.28 -9.44
CA GLU A 108 13.54 -1.95 -8.18
C GLU A 108 13.46 -0.46 -7.79
N VAL A 109 13.45 0.45 -8.78
CA VAL A 109 13.30 1.89 -8.53
C VAL A 109 11.91 2.19 -8.00
N PHE A 110 10.87 1.60 -8.59
CA PHE A 110 9.50 1.79 -8.13
C PHE A 110 9.25 1.14 -6.77
N GLU A 111 9.86 -0.01 -6.44
CA GLU A 111 9.82 -0.57 -5.07
C GLU A 111 10.37 0.43 -4.05
N ARG A 112 11.55 1.01 -4.34
CA ARG A 112 12.18 1.96 -3.41
C ARG A 112 11.30 3.18 -3.22
N LEU A 113 10.78 3.74 -4.31
CA LEU A 113 9.89 4.90 -4.24
C LEU A 113 8.61 4.57 -3.45
N GLU A 114 8.00 3.41 -3.68
CA GLU A 114 6.83 2.95 -2.93
C GLU A 114 7.15 2.86 -1.43
N GLY A 115 8.28 2.25 -1.09
CA GLY A 115 8.70 2.10 0.29
C GLY A 115 8.99 3.43 0.99
N MET A 116 9.63 4.37 0.31
CA MET A 116 9.83 5.75 0.80
C MET A 116 8.49 6.47 1.06
N ILE A 117 7.52 6.29 0.16
CA ILE A 117 6.18 6.88 0.33
C ILE A 117 5.46 6.24 1.52
N PHE A 118 5.62 4.94 1.75
CA PHE A 118 5.12 4.26 2.95
C PHE A 118 5.84 4.65 4.23
N GLY A 119 7.06 5.18 4.13
CA GLY A 119 7.89 5.60 5.27
C GLY A 119 8.90 4.55 5.74
N TYR A 120 9.20 3.54 4.91
CA TYR A 120 10.26 2.57 5.23
C TYR A 120 11.64 3.21 5.12
N GLU A 121 12.51 2.83 6.05
CA GLU A 121 13.92 3.20 6.09
C GLU A 121 14.70 2.52 4.95
N ASP A 122 15.87 3.06 4.61
CA ASP A 122 16.68 2.58 3.49
C ASP A 122 17.01 1.09 3.59
N TRP A 123 17.39 0.61 4.78
CA TRP A 123 17.72 -0.81 4.97
C TRP A 123 16.50 -1.73 4.80
N GLN A 124 15.28 -1.25 5.10
CA GLN A 124 14.04 -2.02 4.90
C GLN A 124 13.76 -2.15 3.40
N ASN A 125 13.92 -1.04 2.66
CA ASN A 125 13.79 -1.03 1.21
C ASN A 125 14.85 -1.91 0.54
N ASP A 126 16.11 -1.83 1.00
CA ASP A 126 17.22 -2.66 0.52
C ASP A 126 16.92 -4.15 0.73
N TRP A 127 16.49 -4.53 1.94
CA TRP A 127 16.13 -5.91 2.25
C TRP A 127 14.99 -6.40 1.35
N TRP A 128 13.94 -5.60 1.18
CA TRP A 128 12.79 -5.98 0.36
C TRP A 128 13.14 -6.18 -1.11
N ILE A 129 13.92 -5.24 -1.68
CA ILE A 129 14.39 -5.30 -3.06
C ILE A 129 15.29 -6.52 -3.27
N ASP A 130 16.23 -6.78 -2.35
CA ASP A 130 17.14 -7.92 -2.42
C ASP A 130 16.37 -9.25 -2.41
N VAL A 131 15.36 -9.37 -1.54
CA VAL A 131 14.53 -10.59 -1.46
C VAL A 131 13.66 -10.75 -2.70
N ARG A 132 13.07 -9.67 -3.21
CA ARG A 132 12.11 -9.72 -4.34
C ARG A 132 12.78 -9.90 -5.70
N PHE A 133 13.96 -9.32 -5.92
CA PHE A 133 14.61 -9.29 -7.23
C PHE A 133 15.84 -10.20 -7.35
N ARG A 134 16.69 -10.33 -6.32
CA ARG A 134 17.94 -11.10 -6.47
C ARG A 134 17.75 -12.62 -6.37
N ARG A 135 16.71 -13.11 -5.70
CA ARG A 135 16.41 -14.56 -5.63
C ARG A 135 15.58 -15.09 -6.81
N SER A 136 15.08 -14.20 -7.64
CA SER A 136 14.36 -14.53 -8.89
C SER A 136 15.32 -14.84 -10.06
N GLY A 137 16.63 -14.59 -9.89
CA GLY A 137 17.69 -14.86 -10.87
C GLY A 137 18.49 -16.15 -10.62
N SER A 138 18.05 -17.01 -9.69
CA SER A 138 18.62 -18.35 -9.51
C SER A 138 17.68 -19.39 -10.11
N SER A 139 17.79 -19.59 -11.42
CA SER A 139 17.21 -20.72 -12.16
C SER A 139 18.12 -21.06 -13.32
#